data_AF-A0A031JRP6-F1
#
_entry.id   AF-A0A031JRP6-F1
#
_cell.length_a   1.000
_cell.length_b   1.000
_cell.length_c   1.000
_cell.angle_alpha   90.00
_cell.angle_beta   90.00
_cell.angle_gamma   90.00
#
_symmetry.space_group_name_H-M   'P 1'
#
loop_
_entity.id
_entity.type
_entity.pdbx_description
1 polymer ?
#
loop_
_entity_poly.entity_id
_entity_poly.type
_entity_poly.pdbx_seq_one_letter_code
_entity_poly.pdbx_strand_id
1 'polypeptide(L)'
;MSPAPSIPGPDAAPAPVMDSQSAPFERPRDFVGRYPRRARGVGHRPVVLRRRWTFAVTALAAVALPAFAAPAGWDSFAIADAARPDAEALPMPFEQAGASFPGSAFYYLEAEKAPLQVGEGIRSDADDSVSGPLATARPIYIDNSGVDRTRALQCMTAAIYYEAASEPDAGQRAVAQVVLNRMAHPAYPKTVCGVVYEGSERSTGCQFSFTCDGSLARRPQRMFWDRAENVARQALAGYVYTPIGLATHYHTVQVNPYWAPSLQYLSTIGAHRFYALRGAAGSAATFRFAYLGGEPMAAPHRHDDSADAAAAAAALDPLAVQRAFGTAQPAKAEPVAQATSPTMPIQPSPAYSSEVQQRGGDSLYTARNLPGSQGIKAEYANSGRWITQPAN
;
A
#
# COMPACT_ATOMS: atom_id res chain seq x y z
N MET A 1 -59.66 40.55 -60.62
CA MET A 1 -58.82 41.74 -60.87
C MET A 1 -58.14 42.12 -59.56
N SER A 2 -56.82 42.06 -59.47
CA SER A 2 -56.04 42.64 -58.36
C SER A 2 -56.13 44.18 -58.39
N PRO A 3 -55.87 44.88 -57.28
CA PRO A 3 -54.50 45.35 -57.06
C PRO A 3 -54.03 45.39 -55.59
N ALA A 4 -52.72 45.53 -55.45
CA ALA A 4 -51.90 45.65 -54.25
C ALA A 4 -52.06 47.03 -53.55
N PRO A 5 -51.07 47.53 -52.77
CA PRO A 5 -50.33 47.00 -51.59
C PRO A 5 -50.52 47.97 -50.40
N SER A 6 -50.05 47.65 -49.17
CA SER A 6 -49.53 48.65 -48.21
C SER A 6 -48.96 48.01 -46.93
N ILE A 7 -47.73 48.38 -46.62
CA ILE A 7 -46.96 48.09 -45.40
C ILE A 7 -47.42 49.03 -44.27
N PRO A 8 -47.33 48.60 -42.99
CA PRO A 8 -46.80 49.49 -41.96
C PRO A 8 -45.71 48.80 -41.12
N GLY A 9 -44.57 49.49 -40.94
CA GLY A 9 -43.79 49.40 -39.70
C GLY A 9 -44.15 50.61 -38.81
N PRO A 10 -43.34 50.98 -37.81
CA PRO A 10 -42.43 50.19 -36.96
C PRO A 10 -42.73 50.42 -35.46
N ASP A 11 -42.61 49.41 -34.60
CA ASP A 11 -42.65 49.61 -33.14
C ASP A 11 -41.62 48.74 -32.44
N ALA A 12 -40.71 49.40 -31.72
CA ALA A 12 -40.19 49.07 -30.39
C ALA A 12 -38.74 49.55 -30.22
N ALA A 13 -38.58 50.67 -29.53
CA ALA A 13 -37.34 51.05 -28.87
C ALA A 13 -37.20 50.27 -27.54
N PRO A 14 -36.00 49.79 -27.16
CA PRO A 14 -35.75 49.31 -25.80
C PRO A 14 -35.27 50.44 -24.87
N ALA A 15 -35.84 50.42 -23.66
CA ALA A 15 -35.60 51.31 -22.53
C ALA A 15 -34.31 50.97 -21.75
N PRO A 16 -33.83 51.86 -20.84
CA PRO A 16 -32.46 51.86 -20.33
C PRO A 16 -32.20 50.94 -19.13
N VAL A 17 -30.90 50.63 -18.99
CA VAL A 17 -30.21 49.88 -17.93
C VAL A 17 -30.36 50.56 -16.58
N MET A 18 -30.79 49.81 -15.54
CA MET A 18 -30.68 50.24 -14.14
C MET A 18 -29.47 49.60 -13.46
N ASP A 19 -28.77 50.47 -12.74
CA ASP A 19 -27.58 50.26 -11.93
C ASP A 19 -27.75 49.24 -10.80
N SER A 20 -26.69 48.46 -10.58
CA SER A 20 -26.57 47.50 -9.50
C SER A 20 -25.98 48.19 -8.27
N GLN A 21 -26.83 48.44 -7.26
CA GLN A 21 -26.38 48.95 -5.97
C GLN A 21 -25.74 47.83 -5.14
N SER A 22 -24.49 48.06 -4.79
CA SER A 22 -23.64 47.29 -3.88
C SER A 22 -24.16 47.32 -2.44
N ALA A 23 -24.48 46.14 -1.89
CA ALA A 23 -24.68 45.96 -0.46
C ALA A 23 -23.34 45.78 0.27
N PRO A 24 -23.13 46.40 1.46
CA PRO A 24 -21.88 46.27 2.20
C PRO A 24 -21.78 44.92 2.92
N PHE A 25 -20.64 44.25 2.73
CA PHE A 25 -20.25 43.02 3.43
C PHE A 25 -20.04 43.29 4.92
N GLU A 26 -20.90 42.74 5.77
CA GLU A 26 -20.73 42.77 7.23
C GLU A 26 -19.82 41.62 7.69
N ARG A 27 -18.70 41.94 8.33
CA ARG A 27 -17.72 40.95 8.83
C ARG A 27 -18.23 40.33 10.15
N PRO A 28 -18.21 39.00 10.31
CA PRO A 28 -18.54 38.38 11.59
C PRO A 28 -17.42 38.61 12.63
N ARG A 29 -17.86 38.87 13.86
CA ARG A 29 -17.08 39.29 15.03
C ARG A 29 -16.18 38.18 15.60
N ASP A 30 -14.94 38.58 15.90
CA ASP A 30 -14.07 38.23 17.03
C ASP A 30 -14.26 36.88 17.75
N PHE A 31 -13.36 35.93 17.49
CA PHE A 31 -13.07 34.81 18.37
C PHE A 31 -12.09 35.25 19.47
N VAL A 32 -12.60 35.59 20.67
CA VAL A 32 -11.77 35.71 21.87
C VAL A 32 -12.04 34.50 22.78
N GLY A 33 -11.33 33.40 22.49
CA GLY A 33 -11.26 32.25 23.38
C GLY A 33 -10.17 32.45 24.45
N ARG A 34 -10.55 32.80 25.68
CA ARG A 34 -9.66 32.72 26.85
C ARG A 34 -9.58 31.26 27.34
N TYR A 35 -8.45 30.61 27.16
CA TYR A 35 -8.14 29.34 27.83
C TYR A 35 -7.34 29.60 29.12
N PRO A 36 -7.78 29.13 30.30
CA PRO A 36 -6.95 29.20 31.51
C PRO A 36 -5.81 28.19 31.44
N ARG A 37 -4.57 28.66 31.57
CA ARG A 37 -3.36 27.85 31.71
C ARG A 37 -3.36 27.16 33.08
N ARG A 38 -3.40 25.82 33.09
CA ARG A 38 -3.23 25.01 34.30
C ARG A 38 -1.75 25.02 34.71
N ALA A 39 -1.46 25.60 35.88
CA ALA A 39 -0.11 25.64 36.43
C ALA A 39 0.39 24.24 36.82
N ARG A 40 1.56 23.87 36.31
CA ARG A 40 2.34 22.71 36.77
C ARG A 40 2.97 23.06 38.13
N GLY A 41 2.46 22.45 39.20
CA GLY A 41 3.13 22.41 40.49
C GLY A 41 4.20 21.32 40.49
N VAL A 42 5.46 21.75 40.37
CA VAL A 42 6.64 20.94 40.67
C VAL A 42 6.80 20.92 42.19
N GLY A 43 6.60 19.76 42.81
CA GLY A 43 6.87 19.52 44.22
C GLY A 43 7.95 18.47 44.37
N HIS A 44 9.21 18.89 44.45
CA HIS A 44 10.30 18.08 44.98
C HIS A 44 10.30 18.14 46.51
N ARG A 45 10.26 16.98 47.16
CA ARG A 45 10.93 16.76 48.46
C ARG A 45 11.55 15.36 48.52
N PRO A 46 12.85 15.25 48.88
CA PRO A 46 13.55 13.97 48.99
C PRO A 46 13.70 13.49 50.44
N VAL A 47 14.36 12.31 50.58
CA VAL A 47 14.95 11.65 51.78
C VAL A 47 13.90 11.01 52.73
N VAL A 48 14.01 9.79 53.27
CA VAL A 48 15.17 8.99 53.71
C VAL A 48 14.82 7.49 53.71
N LEU A 49 15.76 6.67 53.22
CA LEU A 49 15.82 5.22 53.37
C LEU A 49 16.33 4.86 54.77
N ARG A 50 15.61 4.06 55.57
CA ARG A 50 16.23 3.20 56.61
C ARG A 50 15.33 2.07 57.11
N ARG A 51 15.68 0.86 56.64
CA ARG A 51 16.07 -0.32 57.44
C ARG A 51 15.08 -0.84 58.51
N ARG A 52 14.32 -1.88 58.15
CA ARG A 52 13.88 -2.97 59.06
C ARG A 52 13.77 -4.32 58.31
N TRP A 53 14.92 -4.88 57.96
CA TRP A 53 15.09 -6.34 57.88
C TRP A 53 15.48 -6.78 59.28
N THR A 54 14.66 -7.62 59.94
CA THR A 54 15.02 -8.58 61.04
C THR A 54 13.81 -8.95 61.92
N PHE A 55 12.65 -9.34 61.37
CA PHE A 55 11.60 -9.99 62.19
C PHE A 55 10.80 -11.12 61.49
N ALA A 56 11.21 -11.56 60.29
CA ALA A 56 10.49 -12.63 59.57
C ALA A 56 11.15 -14.02 59.65
N VAL A 57 12.22 -14.20 60.43
CA VAL A 57 13.00 -15.47 60.47
C VAL A 57 12.73 -16.31 61.73
N THR A 58 12.02 -15.80 62.73
CA THR A 58 11.78 -16.53 64.00
C THR A 58 10.31 -16.89 64.24
N ALA A 59 9.44 -16.69 63.24
CA ALA A 59 8.08 -17.21 63.26
C ALA A 59 8.00 -18.51 62.46
N LEU A 60 8.26 -19.61 63.16
CA LEU A 60 7.76 -20.96 62.89
C LEU A 60 8.15 -21.55 61.51
N ALA A 61 9.24 -22.28 61.30
CA ALA A 61 10.04 -23.13 62.20
C ALA A 61 9.24 -24.13 63.07
N ALA A 62 7.92 -24.22 62.90
CA ALA A 62 7.05 -25.20 63.57
C ALA A 62 6.07 -25.90 62.61
N VAL A 63 6.40 -25.93 61.32
CA VAL A 63 5.65 -26.65 60.27
C VAL A 63 6.49 -27.79 59.64
N ALA A 64 7.68 -28.06 60.18
CA ALA A 64 8.51 -29.18 59.76
C ALA A 64 8.53 -30.25 60.85
N LEU A 65 7.64 -31.24 60.74
CA LEU A 65 7.90 -32.68 60.87
C LEU A 65 6.61 -33.44 60.43
N PRO A 66 6.74 -34.63 59.80
CA PRO A 66 5.94 -35.00 58.64
C PRO A 66 4.86 -36.04 58.97
N ALA A 67 3.64 -35.84 58.46
CA ALA A 67 2.66 -36.90 58.36
C ALA A 67 2.80 -37.59 57.01
N PHE A 68 3.53 -38.72 57.00
CA PHE A 68 3.40 -39.74 55.99
C PHE A 68 1.97 -40.32 56.06
N ALA A 69 1.13 -39.97 55.09
CA ALA A 69 -0.04 -40.74 54.72
C ALA A 69 -0.17 -40.65 53.19
N ALA A 70 -0.05 -41.80 52.53
CA ALA A 70 0.16 -41.96 51.10
C ALA A 70 -1.01 -41.48 50.23
N PRO A 71 -0.76 -40.79 49.11
CA PRO A 71 -1.55 -40.98 47.90
C PRO A 71 -0.94 -42.17 47.13
N ALA A 72 -1.63 -43.29 47.17
CA ALA A 72 -1.44 -44.34 46.17
C ALA A 72 -1.67 -43.75 44.77
N GLY A 73 -0.80 -44.11 43.82
CA GLY A 73 -1.06 -43.97 42.38
C GLY A 73 -0.49 -42.73 41.70
N TRP A 74 0.83 -42.57 41.70
CA TRP A 74 1.53 -41.87 40.63
C TRP A 74 2.53 -42.87 40.06
N ASP A 75 2.16 -43.50 38.96
CA ASP A 75 3.04 -44.43 38.24
C ASP A 75 4.31 -43.70 37.85
N SER A 76 5.45 -44.23 38.30
CA SER A 76 6.75 -43.81 37.82
C SER A 76 6.83 -44.12 36.32
N PHE A 77 6.93 -43.08 35.49
CA PHE A 77 7.24 -43.24 34.07
C PHE A 77 8.60 -43.93 33.94
N ALA A 78 8.57 -45.24 33.65
CA ALA A 78 9.74 -45.97 33.19
C ALA A 78 9.79 -45.82 31.66
N ILE A 79 10.90 -45.28 31.15
CA ILE A 79 11.23 -45.40 29.73
C ILE A 79 11.51 -46.89 29.50
N ALA A 80 10.62 -47.57 28.78
CA ALA A 80 10.81 -48.95 28.44
C ALA A 80 12.11 -49.12 27.65
N ASP A 81 13.03 -49.95 28.14
CA ASP A 81 14.19 -50.42 27.40
C ASP A 81 13.72 -51.06 26.08
N ALA A 82 14.16 -50.52 24.96
CA ALA A 82 13.90 -51.01 23.60
C ALA A 82 14.70 -52.28 23.27
N ALA A 83 14.77 -53.22 24.21
CA ALA A 83 15.53 -54.46 24.09
C ALA A 83 14.81 -55.61 24.79
N ARG A 84 13.58 -55.90 24.37
CA ARG A 84 12.98 -57.23 24.54
C ARG A 84 12.68 -57.81 23.17
N PRO A 85 13.41 -58.85 22.71
CA PRO A 85 13.00 -59.61 21.56
C PRO A 85 12.00 -60.65 22.06
N ASP A 86 10.71 -60.35 21.98
CA ASP A 86 9.61 -61.32 21.99
C ASP A 86 8.31 -60.54 21.76
N ALA A 87 8.17 -59.94 20.58
CA ALA A 87 6.87 -59.51 20.09
C ALA A 87 6.17 -60.76 19.56
N GLU A 88 5.44 -61.46 20.43
CA GLU A 88 4.48 -62.46 20.00
C GLU A 88 3.51 -61.77 19.02
N ALA A 89 3.56 -62.17 17.76
CA ALA A 89 2.73 -61.57 16.70
C ALA A 89 1.28 -61.94 16.96
N LEU A 90 0.58 -61.07 17.68
CA LEU A 90 -0.85 -61.24 17.94
C LEU A 90 -1.62 -61.11 16.61
N PRO A 91 -2.57 -62.01 16.34
CA PRO A 91 -3.35 -61.97 15.10
C PRO A 91 -4.11 -60.65 15.00
N MET A 92 -4.13 -60.09 13.79
CA MET A 92 -4.76 -58.79 13.54
C MET A 92 -6.26 -58.87 13.85
N PRO A 93 -6.92 -57.75 14.22
CA PRO A 93 -8.32 -57.78 14.63
C PRO A 93 -9.28 -58.40 13.59
N PHE A 94 -8.97 -58.30 12.29
CA PHE A 94 -9.77 -58.94 11.22
C PHE A 94 -9.54 -60.46 11.10
N GLU A 95 -8.51 -61.01 11.74
CA GLU A 95 -8.20 -62.44 11.82
C GLU A 95 -8.87 -63.10 13.04
N GLN A 96 -9.47 -62.31 13.94
CA GLN A 96 -10.17 -62.80 15.12
C GLN A 96 -11.63 -63.16 14.81
N ALA A 97 -12.04 -64.36 15.20
CA ALA A 97 -13.40 -64.84 15.01
C ALA A 97 -14.42 -63.91 15.69
N GLY A 98 -15.34 -63.35 14.90
CA GLY A 98 -16.37 -62.40 15.35
C GLY A 98 -16.09 -60.94 14.98
N ALA A 99 -14.86 -60.60 14.56
CA ALA A 99 -14.49 -59.27 14.09
C ALA A 99 -14.25 -59.20 12.56
N SER A 100 -14.35 -60.34 11.86
CA SER A 100 -14.21 -60.43 10.40
C SER A 100 -15.55 -60.22 9.69
N PHE A 101 -15.64 -59.18 8.86
CA PHE A 101 -16.71 -58.98 7.86
C PHE A 101 -16.12 -58.94 6.44
N PRO A 102 -16.90 -59.26 5.38
CA PRO A 102 -16.42 -59.18 4.00
C PRO A 102 -15.89 -57.76 3.70
N GLY A 103 -14.60 -57.65 3.39
CA GLY A 103 -13.93 -56.36 3.14
C GLY A 103 -13.24 -55.71 4.36
N SER A 104 -13.32 -56.31 5.55
CA SER A 104 -12.65 -55.79 6.76
C SER A 104 -11.13 -55.63 6.64
N ALA A 105 -10.46 -56.51 5.90
CA ALA A 105 -9.02 -56.42 5.66
C ALA A 105 -8.59 -55.10 4.98
N PHE A 106 -9.42 -54.51 4.13
CA PHE A 106 -9.11 -53.23 3.47
C PHE A 106 -8.99 -52.08 4.48
N TYR A 107 -9.84 -52.05 5.51
CA TYR A 107 -9.82 -50.99 6.51
C TYR A 107 -8.53 -50.98 7.34
N TYR A 108 -7.99 -52.16 7.65
CA TYR A 108 -6.77 -52.28 8.45
C TYR A 108 -5.50 -52.04 7.62
N LEU A 109 -5.50 -52.44 6.34
CA LEU A 109 -4.41 -52.11 5.41
C LEU A 109 -4.36 -50.62 5.05
N GLU A 110 -5.52 -49.94 4.99
CA GLU A 110 -5.57 -48.50 4.76
C GLU A 110 -5.15 -47.68 6.00
N ALA A 111 -5.39 -48.21 7.20
CA ALA A 111 -4.94 -47.61 8.46
C ALA A 111 -3.41 -47.68 8.65
N GLU A 112 -2.71 -48.62 8.00
CA GLU A 112 -1.24 -48.68 7.96
C GLU A 112 -0.63 -47.64 7.02
N LYS A 113 -1.45 -46.94 6.21
CA LYS A 113 -0.99 -45.73 5.51
C LYS A 113 -0.71 -44.70 6.60
N ALA A 114 0.57 -44.56 6.94
CA ALA A 114 1.04 -43.68 7.99
C ALA A 114 0.25 -42.36 7.92
N PRO A 115 -0.41 -41.91 9.01
CA PRO A 115 -1.00 -40.58 9.01
C PRO A 115 0.07 -39.64 8.52
N LEU A 116 -0.26 -38.82 7.51
CA LEU A 116 0.69 -37.87 6.91
C LEU A 116 1.50 -37.25 8.05
N GLN A 117 2.81 -37.54 8.07
CA GLN A 117 3.70 -36.97 9.06
C GLN A 117 3.51 -35.45 8.97
N VAL A 118 3.32 -34.78 10.11
CA VAL A 118 3.24 -33.32 10.16
C VAL A 118 4.51 -32.77 9.49
N GLY A 119 4.38 -32.31 8.25
CA GLY A 119 5.51 -31.94 7.38
C GLY A 119 5.42 -32.43 5.93
N GLU A 120 4.69 -33.51 5.63
CA GLU A 120 4.48 -34.01 4.27
C GLU A 120 3.17 -33.44 3.69
N GLY A 121 3.26 -32.27 3.03
CA GLY A 121 2.17 -31.71 2.21
C GLY A 121 1.25 -30.68 2.89
N ILE A 122 1.29 -30.55 4.22
CA ILE A 122 0.69 -29.39 4.93
C ILE A 122 1.83 -28.69 5.68
N ARG A 123 2.55 -27.82 4.97
CA ARG A 123 3.36 -26.80 5.64
C ARG A 123 2.41 -25.75 6.17
N SER A 124 2.32 -25.64 7.47
CA SER A 124 1.79 -24.42 8.07
C SER A 124 2.87 -23.36 7.87
N ASP A 125 2.60 -22.34 7.08
CA ASP A 125 3.52 -21.20 6.98
C ASP A 125 3.73 -20.54 8.37
N ALA A 126 2.98 -20.92 9.43
CA ALA A 126 3.30 -20.51 10.81
C ALA A 126 4.66 -21.04 11.31
N ASP A 127 5.21 -22.07 10.67
CA ASP A 127 6.55 -22.60 10.93
C ASP A 127 7.64 -21.88 10.11
N ASP A 128 7.28 -20.95 9.23
CA ASP A 128 8.26 -20.14 8.50
C ASP A 128 8.96 -19.18 9.47
N SER A 129 10.24 -19.46 9.72
CA SER A 129 11.12 -18.54 10.45
C SER A 129 11.20 -17.19 9.72
N VAL A 130 10.98 -16.09 10.44
CA VAL A 130 11.22 -14.72 9.95
C VAL A 130 12.63 -14.66 9.35
N SER A 131 12.68 -14.42 8.04
CA SER A 131 13.94 -14.48 7.29
C SER A 131 14.86 -13.31 7.62
N GLY A 132 15.82 -13.50 8.52
CA GLY A 132 17.01 -12.64 8.68
C GLY A 132 16.73 -11.13 8.87
N PRO A 133 17.75 -10.27 8.76
CA PRO A 133 17.55 -8.82 8.80
C PRO A 133 16.77 -8.37 7.56
N LEU A 134 15.57 -7.84 7.78
CA LEU A 134 14.71 -7.31 6.72
C LEU A 134 15.36 -6.08 6.08
N ALA A 135 15.50 -6.09 4.76
CA ALA A 135 15.91 -4.91 4.01
C ALA A 135 14.85 -3.81 4.17
N THR A 136 15.29 -2.60 4.49
CA THR A 136 14.39 -1.45 4.69
C THR A 136 14.15 -0.73 3.36
N ALA A 137 12.89 -0.38 3.09
CA ALA A 137 12.51 0.41 1.93
C ALA A 137 13.05 1.85 2.03
N ARG A 138 13.30 2.47 0.88
CA ARG A 138 13.67 3.90 0.83
C ARG A 138 12.40 4.75 1.01
N PRO A 139 12.47 5.89 1.72
CA PRO A 139 11.35 6.80 1.82
C PRO A 139 11.00 7.38 0.45
N ILE A 140 9.70 7.51 0.17
CA ILE A 140 9.19 8.10 -1.06
C ILE A 140 8.34 9.32 -0.68
N TYR A 141 8.59 10.43 -1.36
CA TYR A 141 7.87 11.67 -1.19
C TYR A 141 7.05 11.96 -2.45
N ILE A 142 5.79 12.34 -2.26
CA ILE A 142 4.90 12.78 -3.34
C ILE A 142 4.73 14.29 -3.24
N ASP A 143 5.55 15.04 -3.98
CA ASP A 143 5.63 16.51 -3.94
C ASP A 143 5.53 17.22 -5.30
N ASN A 144 5.40 16.49 -6.41
CA ASN A 144 5.42 17.06 -7.77
C ASN A 144 4.27 18.05 -8.07
N SER A 145 3.00 17.69 -7.81
CA SER A 145 1.86 18.56 -8.08
C SER A 145 0.71 18.38 -7.08
N GLY A 146 -0.08 19.44 -6.86
CA GLY A 146 -1.24 19.38 -5.94
C GLY A 146 -2.32 18.40 -6.41
N VAL A 147 -2.49 18.26 -7.72
CA VAL A 147 -3.44 17.29 -8.32
C VAL A 147 -2.94 15.86 -8.11
N ASP A 148 -1.68 15.58 -8.43
CA ASP A 148 -1.08 14.26 -8.22
C ASP A 148 -1.13 13.88 -6.73
N ARG A 149 -0.76 14.80 -5.84
CA ARG A 149 -0.82 14.55 -4.40
C ARG A 149 -2.22 14.23 -3.92
N THR A 150 -3.24 14.93 -4.42
CA THR A 150 -4.64 14.69 -4.05
C THR A 150 -5.12 13.34 -4.57
N ARG A 151 -4.78 12.98 -5.81
CA ARG A 151 -5.12 11.68 -6.41
C ARG A 151 -4.42 10.52 -5.69
N ALA A 152 -3.10 10.63 -5.50
CA ALA A 152 -2.32 9.66 -4.74
C ALA A 152 -2.88 9.46 -3.32
N LEU A 153 -3.28 10.55 -2.65
CA LEU A 153 -3.91 10.47 -1.34
C LEU A 153 -5.24 9.72 -1.39
N GLN A 154 -6.10 10.03 -2.36
CA GLN A 154 -7.39 9.35 -2.54
C GLN A 154 -7.21 7.85 -2.81
N CYS A 155 -6.32 7.48 -3.73
CA CYS A 155 -6.04 6.10 -4.09
C CYS A 155 -5.42 5.31 -2.94
N MET A 156 -4.42 5.89 -2.25
CA MET A 156 -3.81 5.26 -1.07
C MET A 156 -4.83 5.07 0.06
N THR A 157 -5.69 6.07 0.30
CA THR A 157 -6.73 5.98 1.33
C THR A 157 -7.74 4.89 0.99
N ALA A 158 -8.18 4.80 -0.27
CA ALA A 158 -9.09 3.75 -0.72
C ALA A 158 -8.47 2.36 -0.50
N ALA A 159 -7.21 2.16 -0.92
CA ALA A 159 -6.51 0.91 -0.74
C ALA A 159 -6.44 0.49 0.74
N ILE A 160 -6.00 1.39 1.63
CA ILE A 160 -5.91 1.10 3.06
C ILE A 160 -7.29 0.83 3.67
N TYR A 161 -8.32 1.58 3.27
CA TYR A 161 -9.67 1.41 3.80
C TYR A 161 -10.24 0.05 3.42
N TYR A 162 -10.22 -0.31 2.13
CA TYR A 162 -10.87 -1.54 1.69
C TYR A 162 -10.09 -2.80 2.06
N GLU A 163 -8.77 -2.71 2.26
CA GLU A 163 -7.92 -3.85 2.61
C GLU A 163 -7.70 -3.99 4.12
N ALA A 164 -7.72 -2.89 4.88
CA ALA A 164 -7.23 -2.87 6.25
C ALA A 164 -8.01 -1.92 7.19
N ALA A 165 -9.26 -1.52 6.87
CA ALA A 165 -10.05 -0.66 7.75
C ALA A 165 -10.21 -1.23 9.17
N SER A 166 -10.44 -2.54 9.30
CA SER A 166 -10.60 -3.24 10.58
C SER A 166 -9.28 -3.64 11.25
N GLU A 167 -8.15 -3.46 10.57
CA GLU A 167 -6.84 -3.82 11.10
C GLU A 167 -6.31 -2.77 12.09
N PRO A 168 -5.37 -3.14 12.98
CA PRO A 168 -4.64 -2.16 13.77
C PRO A 168 -3.87 -1.18 12.86
N ASP A 169 -3.48 -0.01 13.39
CA ASP A 169 -2.70 0.98 12.64
C ASP A 169 -1.42 0.38 12.01
N ALA A 170 -0.84 -0.64 12.65
CA ALA A 170 0.28 -1.41 12.11
C ALA A 170 -0.07 -2.10 10.78
N GLY A 171 -1.25 -2.72 10.66
CA GLY A 171 -1.73 -3.36 9.43
C GLY A 171 -2.02 -2.35 8.33
N GLN A 172 -2.61 -1.19 8.68
CA GLN A 172 -2.83 -0.10 7.72
C GLN A 172 -1.52 0.45 7.15
N ARG A 173 -0.52 0.69 8.01
CA ARG A 173 0.82 1.12 7.58
C ARG A 173 1.50 0.05 6.72
N ALA A 174 1.27 -1.22 7.03
CA ALA A 174 1.83 -2.32 6.26
C ALA A 174 1.27 -2.37 4.82
N VAL A 175 -0.05 -2.29 4.65
CA VAL A 175 -0.67 -2.21 3.32
C VAL A 175 -0.18 -0.99 2.54
N ALA A 176 -0.11 0.18 3.19
CA ALA A 176 0.42 1.40 2.56
C ALA A 176 1.86 1.21 2.06
N GLN A 177 2.70 0.56 2.88
CA GLN A 177 4.09 0.29 2.53
C GLN A 177 4.22 -0.73 1.38
N VAL A 178 3.33 -1.73 1.28
CA VAL A 178 3.29 -2.65 0.12
C VAL A 178 3.01 -1.89 -1.17
N VAL A 179 2.05 -0.96 -1.17
CA VAL A 179 1.73 -0.13 -2.34
C VAL A 179 2.95 0.69 -2.78
N LEU A 180 3.66 1.31 -1.82
CA LEU A 180 4.88 2.06 -2.10
C LEU A 180 6.03 1.17 -2.57
N ASN A 181 6.17 -0.03 -2.01
CA ASN A 181 7.18 -1.01 -2.44
C ASN A 181 6.93 -1.48 -3.88
N ARG A 182 5.66 -1.73 -4.25
CA ARG A 182 5.29 -2.05 -5.64
C ARG A 182 5.64 -0.91 -6.57
N MET A 183 5.23 0.32 -6.24
CA MET A 183 5.58 1.49 -7.06
C MET A 183 7.10 1.63 -7.27
N ALA A 184 7.88 1.32 -6.23
CA ALA A 184 9.33 1.34 -6.29
C ALA A 184 9.96 0.20 -7.10
N HIS A 185 9.23 -0.89 -7.33
CA HIS A 185 9.74 -2.09 -8.00
C HIS A 185 9.44 -2.07 -9.50
N PRO A 186 10.41 -2.32 -10.40
CA PRO A 186 10.30 -2.22 -11.86
C PRO A 186 9.09 -2.93 -12.48
N ALA A 187 8.67 -4.07 -11.92
CA ALA A 187 7.55 -4.86 -12.46
C ALA A 187 6.15 -4.23 -12.31
N TYR A 188 5.97 -3.21 -11.48
CA TYR A 188 4.64 -2.61 -11.22
C TYR A 188 4.54 -1.17 -11.75
N PRO A 189 3.31 -0.63 -11.89
CA PRO A 189 3.07 0.77 -12.24
C PRO A 189 3.80 1.77 -11.34
N LYS A 190 4.11 2.95 -11.90
CA LYS A 190 4.96 3.99 -11.27
C LYS A 190 4.18 5.11 -10.57
N THR A 191 2.90 4.88 -10.33
CA THR A 191 1.99 5.82 -9.66
C THR A 191 1.18 5.08 -8.61
N VAL A 192 0.74 5.79 -7.58
CA VAL A 192 -0.02 5.18 -6.47
C VAL A 192 -1.35 4.65 -7.00
N CYS A 193 -2.09 5.47 -7.74
CA CYS A 193 -3.34 5.07 -8.36
C CYS A 193 -3.13 3.96 -9.40
N GLY A 194 -2.00 3.97 -10.14
CA GLY A 194 -1.66 2.92 -11.08
C GLY A 194 -1.53 1.55 -10.41
N VAL A 195 -0.86 1.48 -9.25
CA VAL A 195 -0.74 0.24 -8.46
C VAL A 195 -2.08 -0.18 -7.85
N VAL A 196 -2.85 0.78 -7.32
CA VAL A 196 -4.11 0.49 -6.63
C VAL A 196 -5.19 -0.02 -7.59
N TYR A 197 -5.24 0.51 -8.81
CA TYR A 197 -6.21 0.11 -9.83
C TYR A 197 -5.62 -0.86 -10.87
N GLU A 198 -4.47 -1.47 -10.58
CA GLU A 198 -3.84 -2.43 -11.48
C GLU A 198 -4.75 -3.65 -11.70
N GLY A 199 -5.04 -3.94 -12.96
CA GLY A 199 -5.90 -5.07 -13.35
C GLY A 199 -7.39 -4.77 -13.28
N SER A 200 -7.82 -3.57 -12.86
CA SER A 200 -9.24 -3.18 -12.86
C SER A 200 -9.87 -3.15 -14.27
N GLU A 201 -9.03 -2.97 -15.29
CA GLU A 201 -9.39 -3.01 -16.70
C GLU A 201 -9.59 -4.45 -17.25
N ARG A 202 -9.34 -5.50 -16.45
CA ARG A 202 -9.28 -6.89 -16.94
C ARG A 202 -10.46 -7.72 -16.48
N SER A 203 -10.78 -8.76 -17.24
CA SER A 203 -11.76 -9.78 -16.89
C SER A 203 -11.20 -10.90 -16.01
N THR A 204 -9.87 -11.05 -15.96
CA THR A 204 -9.18 -12.19 -15.31
C THR A 204 -8.91 -12.00 -13.81
N GLY A 205 -9.19 -10.80 -13.28
CA GLY A 205 -9.03 -10.48 -11.86
C GLY A 205 -8.25 -9.19 -11.63
N CYS A 206 -8.40 -8.64 -10.42
CA CYS A 206 -7.90 -7.34 -10.04
C CYS A 206 -6.93 -7.46 -8.87
N GLN A 207 -5.89 -6.62 -8.85
CA GLN A 207 -4.87 -6.70 -7.81
C GLN A 207 -5.45 -6.42 -6.41
N PHE A 208 -6.34 -5.44 -6.32
CA PHE A 208 -7.13 -5.18 -5.13
C PHE A 208 -8.59 -5.52 -5.44
N SER A 209 -9.20 -6.41 -4.67
CA SER A 209 -10.52 -6.96 -5.01
C SER A 209 -11.61 -5.88 -5.03
N PHE A 210 -11.47 -4.85 -4.20
CA PHE A 210 -12.44 -3.76 -4.08
C PHE A 210 -12.62 -2.94 -5.37
N THR A 211 -11.66 -3.00 -6.29
CA THR A 211 -11.75 -2.28 -7.56
C THR A 211 -12.71 -2.95 -8.55
N CYS A 212 -13.09 -4.20 -8.29
CA CYS A 212 -13.85 -5.04 -9.22
C CYS A 212 -15.08 -5.73 -8.60
N ASP A 213 -15.18 -5.80 -7.28
CA ASP A 213 -16.32 -6.39 -6.56
C ASP A 213 -17.50 -5.43 -6.35
N GLY A 214 -17.41 -4.20 -6.86
CA GLY A 214 -18.42 -3.15 -6.68
C GLY A 214 -18.40 -2.44 -5.32
N SER A 215 -17.40 -2.69 -4.46
CA SER A 215 -17.28 -2.06 -3.13
C SER A 215 -17.19 -0.54 -3.18
N LEU A 216 -16.70 0.03 -4.28
CA LEU A 216 -16.65 1.47 -4.54
C LEU A 216 -18.04 2.13 -4.69
N ALA A 217 -19.10 1.35 -4.96
CA ALA A 217 -20.47 1.89 -5.03
C ALA A 217 -21.05 2.21 -3.65
N ARG A 218 -20.47 1.66 -2.57
CA ARG A 218 -20.93 1.87 -1.20
C ARG A 218 -20.24 3.07 -0.58
N ARG A 219 -20.99 3.88 0.17
CA ARG A 219 -20.41 5.00 0.92
C ARG A 219 -19.51 4.48 2.06
N PRO A 220 -18.23 4.88 2.12
CA PRO A 220 -17.34 4.49 3.20
C PRO A 220 -17.80 5.02 4.57
N GLN A 221 -17.50 4.28 5.62
CA GLN A 221 -17.73 4.75 6.99
C GLN A 221 -16.67 5.81 7.36
N ARG A 222 -17.14 6.97 7.82
CA ARG A 222 -16.29 8.15 7.99
C ARG A 222 -15.11 7.93 8.94
N MET A 223 -15.36 7.28 10.08
CA MET A 223 -14.34 7.04 11.11
C MET A 223 -13.15 6.22 10.59
N PHE A 224 -13.42 5.13 9.85
CA PHE A 224 -12.38 4.27 9.29
C PHE A 224 -11.68 4.94 8.11
N TRP A 225 -12.42 5.72 7.32
CA TRP A 225 -11.86 6.50 6.22
C TRP A 225 -10.86 7.54 6.72
N ASP A 226 -11.22 8.34 7.72
CA ASP A 226 -10.34 9.37 8.27
C ASP A 226 -9.07 8.75 8.90
N ARG A 227 -9.18 7.54 9.49
CA ARG A 227 -8.01 6.79 9.98
C ARG A 227 -7.09 6.35 8.83
N ALA A 228 -7.66 5.74 7.80
CA ALA A 228 -6.92 5.32 6.61
C ALA A 228 -6.24 6.51 5.92
N GLU A 229 -6.93 7.66 5.82
CA GLU A 229 -6.40 8.88 5.21
C GLU A 229 -5.21 9.44 6.01
N ASN A 230 -5.27 9.40 7.34
CA ASN A 230 -4.16 9.83 8.19
C ASN A 230 -2.91 8.95 7.96
N VAL A 231 -3.08 7.64 7.83
CA VAL A 231 -1.98 6.71 7.50
C VAL A 231 -1.45 6.97 6.09
N ALA A 232 -2.34 7.16 5.11
CA ALA A 232 -1.98 7.51 3.75
C ALA A 232 -1.14 8.80 3.68
N ARG A 233 -1.56 9.86 4.39
CA ARG A 233 -0.80 11.12 4.46
C ARG A 233 0.61 10.92 5.02
N GLN A 234 0.78 10.08 6.04
CA GLN A 234 2.09 9.78 6.61
C GLN A 234 2.98 9.01 5.62
N ALA A 235 2.43 7.98 4.98
CA ALA A 235 3.16 7.16 4.01
C ALA A 235 3.64 8.00 2.82
N LEU A 236 2.76 8.84 2.25
CA LEU A 236 3.09 9.73 1.11
C LEU A 236 4.02 10.89 1.50
N ALA A 237 4.18 11.16 2.80
CA ALA A 237 5.15 12.11 3.34
C ALA A 237 6.51 11.45 3.68
N GLY A 238 6.74 10.22 3.24
CA GLY A 238 8.02 9.51 3.42
C GLY A 238 8.13 8.66 4.68
N TYR A 239 7.03 8.42 5.40
CA TYR A 239 7.05 7.46 6.50
C TYR A 239 7.28 6.04 5.98
N VAL A 240 8.32 5.36 6.48
CA VAL A 240 8.64 3.97 6.11
C VAL A 240 8.26 3.03 7.24
N TYR A 241 7.43 2.04 6.94
CA TYR A 241 7.07 0.99 7.89
C TYR A 241 8.02 -0.20 7.79
N THR A 242 9.06 -0.18 8.61
CA THR A 242 10.17 -1.15 8.59
C THR A 242 9.79 -2.62 8.85
N PRO A 243 8.76 -2.99 9.66
CA PRO A 243 8.50 -4.39 10.03
C PRO A 243 8.15 -5.33 8.86
N ILE A 244 7.73 -4.80 7.71
CA ILE A 244 7.47 -5.62 6.52
C ILE A 244 8.57 -5.54 5.46
N GLY A 245 9.63 -4.76 5.70
CA GLY A 245 10.73 -4.58 4.75
C GLY A 245 10.28 -4.25 3.32
N LEU A 246 10.70 -5.07 2.37
CA LEU A 246 10.41 -4.95 0.94
C LEU A 246 9.25 -5.84 0.48
N ALA A 247 8.28 -6.13 1.36
CA ALA A 247 7.09 -6.89 0.99
C ALA A 247 6.38 -6.28 -0.23
N THR A 248 6.05 -7.11 -1.21
CA THR A 248 5.26 -6.75 -2.39
C THR A 248 3.95 -7.52 -2.48
N HIS A 249 3.78 -8.57 -1.66
CA HIS A 249 2.59 -9.41 -1.64
C HIS A 249 2.13 -9.64 -0.21
N TYR A 250 0.83 -9.77 -0.03
CA TYR A 250 0.24 -10.22 1.21
C TYR A 250 -1.04 -10.99 0.92
N HIS A 251 -1.49 -11.78 1.88
CA HIS A 251 -2.81 -12.38 1.87
C HIS A 251 -3.34 -12.49 3.30
N THR A 252 -4.64 -12.72 3.44
CA THR A 252 -5.25 -12.97 4.76
C THR A 252 -4.86 -14.36 5.26
N VAL A 253 -4.76 -14.53 6.57
CA VAL A 253 -4.44 -15.84 7.19
C VAL A 253 -5.48 -16.94 6.89
N GLN A 254 -6.65 -16.57 6.36
CA GLN A 254 -7.74 -17.48 6.04
C GLN A 254 -7.63 -18.11 4.64
N VAL A 255 -6.75 -17.59 3.79
CA VAL A 255 -6.55 -18.08 2.43
C VAL A 255 -5.11 -18.58 2.24
N ASN A 256 -4.94 -19.60 1.40
CA ASN A 256 -3.63 -20.12 1.03
C ASN A 256 -3.44 -20.02 -0.49
N PRO A 257 -2.87 -18.92 -1.00
CA PRO A 257 -2.65 -18.77 -2.42
C PRO A 257 -1.48 -19.64 -2.91
N TYR A 258 -1.61 -20.20 -4.11
CA TYR A 258 -0.60 -21.12 -4.69
C TYR A 258 0.83 -20.55 -4.75
N TRP A 259 0.96 -19.22 -4.78
CA TRP A 259 2.24 -18.53 -4.84
C TRP A 259 2.91 -18.34 -3.48
N ALA A 260 2.20 -18.46 -2.35
CA ALA A 260 2.78 -18.18 -1.02
C ALA A 260 4.06 -18.99 -0.74
N PRO A 261 4.12 -20.31 -1.01
CA PRO A 261 5.33 -21.11 -0.75
C PRO A 261 6.54 -20.72 -1.64
N SER A 262 6.29 -20.04 -2.75
CA SER A 262 7.33 -19.62 -3.69
C SER A 262 7.98 -18.28 -3.32
N LEU A 263 7.32 -17.50 -2.47
CA LEU A 263 7.83 -16.22 -1.98
C LEU A 263 8.59 -16.41 -0.67
N GLN A 264 9.28 -15.36 -0.25
CA GLN A 264 9.91 -15.29 1.06
C GLN A 264 8.92 -14.71 2.06
N TYR A 265 8.47 -15.52 3.01
CA TYR A 265 7.70 -15.03 4.16
C TYR A 265 8.53 -14.08 5.02
N LEU A 266 7.96 -12.93 5.37
CA LEU A 266 8.62 -11.91 6.18
C LEU A 266 8.02 -11.81 7.58
N SER A 267 6.72 -11.50 7.68
CA SER A 267 6.05 -11.32 8.96
C SER A 267 4.53 -11.42 8.82
N THR A 268 3.86 -11.58 9.95
CA THR A 268 2.39 -11.50 10.05
C THR A 268 2.04 -10.28 10.89
N ILE A 269 1.14 -9.43 10.37
CA ILE A 269 0.66 -8.24 11.06
C ILE A 269 -0.85 -8.22 10.97
N GLY A 270 -1.50 -8.32 12.13
CA GLY A 270 -2.95 -8.48 12.21
C GLY A 270 -3.40 -9.72 11.47
N ALA A 271 -4.38 -9.60 10.58
CA ALA A 271 -4.90 -10.71 9.79
C ALA A 271 -4.10 -11.00 8.50
N HIS A 272 -3.00 -10.29 8.26
CA HIS A 272 -2.24 -10.35 7.00
C HIS A 272 -0.85 -10.95 7.16
N ARG A 273 -0.48 -11.82 6.21
CA ARG A 273 0.86 -12.39 6.06
C ARG A 273 1.58 -11.70 4.91
N PHE A 274 2.80 -11.23 5.12
CA PHE A 274 3.57 -10.43 4.16
C PHE A 274 4.73 -11.22 3.56
N TYR A 275 4.93 -11.06 2.26
CA TYR A 275 5.91 -11.79 1.47
C TYR A 275 6.72 -10.87 0.54
N ALA A 276 8.00 -11.20 0.37
CA ALA A 276 8.87 -10.61 -0.65
C ALA A 276 9.21 -11.62 -1.75
N LEU A 277 9.55 -11.08 -2.93
CA LEU A 277 10.13 -11.87 -4.02
C LEU A 277 11.48 -12.44 -3.57
N ARG A 278 11.87 -13.62 -4.10
CA ARG A 278 13.18 -14.22 -3.84
C ARG A 278 14.24 -13.72 -4.83
N GLY A 279 15.51 -13.90 -4.47
CA GLY A 279 16.65 -13.62 -5.36
C GLY A 279 16.81 -12.15 -5.72
N ALA A 280 17.24 -11.88 -6.97
CA ALA A 280 17.48 -10.52 -7.45
C ALA A 280 16.22 -9.64 -7.42
N ALA A 281 15.03 -10.22 -7.69
CA ALA A 281 13.76 -9.51 -7.67
C ALA A 281 13.43 -8.87 -6.30
N GLY A 282 13.72 -9.58 -5.22
CA GLY A 282 13.49 -9.10 -3.85
C GLY A 282 14.62 -8.24 -3.27
N SER A 283 15.72 -8.06 -4.00
CA SER A 283 16.87 -7.33 -3.48
C SER A 283 16.58 -5.83 -3.38
N ALA A 284 17.10 -5.17 -2.34
CA ALA A 284 16.95 -3.72 -2.16
C ALA A 284 17.46 -2.89 -3.35
N ALA A 285 18.41 -3.43 -4.13
CA ALA A 285 18.94 -2.79 -5.33
C ALA A 285 17.91 -2.67 -6.46
N THR A 286 16.85 -3.48 -6.44
CA THR A 286 15.78 -3.49 -7.45
C THR A 286 14.74 -2.41 -7.19
N PHE A 287 14.57 -1.97 -5.94
CA PHE A 287 13.62 -0.94 -5.52
C PHE A 287 14.18 0.48 -5.73
N ARG A 288 14.60 0.79 -6.95
CA ARG A 288 15.13 2.11 -7.33
C ARG A 288 14.05 2.88 -8.07
N PHE A 289 13.51 3.90 -7.41
CA PHE A 289 12.46 4.71 -8.00
C PHE A 289 12.58 6.18 -7.59
N ALA A 290 12.22 7.05 -8.53
CA ALA A 290 12.00 8.46 -8.33
C ALA A 290 10.60 8.77 -8.87
N TYR A 291 9.79 9.44 -8.06
CA TYR A 291 8.42 9.75 -8.43
C TYR A 291 8.37 10.86 -9.47
N LEU A 292 7.79 10.57 -10.63
CA LEU A 292 7.73 11.50 -11.77
C LEU A 292 6.38 12.22 -11.90
N GLY A 293 5.38 11.88 -11.08
CA GLY A 293 4.02 12.39 -11.19
C GLY A 293 3.18 11.62 -12.21
N GLY A 294 2.03 12.19 -12.57
CA GLY A 294 1.12 11.61 -13.57
C GLY A 294 0.12 10.61 -12.97
N GLU A 295 -0.42 10.90 -11.79
CA GLU A 295 -1.42 10.02 -11.18
C GLU A 295 -2.67 9.91 -12.07
N PRO A 296 -3.07 8.69 -12.48
CA PRO A 296 -4.33 8.48 -13.17
C PRO A 296 -5.51 8.85 -12.27
N MET A 297 -6.71 8.90 -12.86
CA MET A 297 -7.91 9.17 -12.05
C MET A 297 -8.09 8.10 -10.97
N ALA A 298 -8.54 8.52 -9.79
CA ALA A 298 -8.83 7.65 -8.65
C ALA A 298 -10.15 6.88 -8.86
N ALA A 299 -10.20 6.09 -9.93
CA ALA A 299 -11.34 5.29 -10.33
C ALA A 299 -10.84 4.04 -11.08
N PRO A 300 -11.63 2.95 -11.07
CA PRO A 300 -11.34 1.80 -11.93
C PRO A 300 -11.14 2.25 -13.37
N HIS A 301 -10.11 1.72 -14.02
CA HIS A 301 -9.86 2.00 -15.42
C HIS A 301 -10.97 1.34 -16.25
N ARG A 302 -11.32 1.97 -17.37
CA ARG A 302 -12.30 1.39 -18.30
C ARG A 302 -11.70 0.09 -18.85
N HIS A 303 -12.51 -0.96 -18.96
CA HIS A 303 -12.07 -2.22 -19.58
C HIS A 303 -11.42 -1.93 -20.92
N ASP A 304 -10.17 -2.35 -21.06
CA ASP A 304 -9.38 -2.14 -22.26
C ASP A 304 -9.03 -3.51 -22.82
N ASP A 305 -9.83 -3.98 -23.77
CA ASP A 305 -9.63 -5.26 -24.46
C ASP A 305 -8.33 -5.29 -25.28
N SER A 306 -7.65 -4.14 -25.41
CA SER A 306 -6.44 -3.92 -26.18
C SER A 306 -5.13 -4.04 -25.38
N ALA A 307 -5.20 -4.15 -24.06
CA ALA A 307 -4.00 -4.25 -23.23
C ALA A 307 -3.42 -5.68 -23.28
N ASP A 308 -2.30 -5.86 -23.98
CA ASP A 308 -1.38 -7.02 -23.97
C ASP A 308 -1.61 -8.05 -22.84
N ALA A 309 -2.61 -8.90 -23.03
CA ALA A 309 -3.19 -9.73 -21.97
C ALA A 309 -2.18 -10.72 -21.37
N ALA A 310 -1.11 -11.05 -22.08
CA ALA A 310 -0.06 -11.97 -21.63
C ALA A 310 1.05 -11.27 -20.82
N ALA A 311 1.55 -10.11 -21.28
CA ALA A 311 2.65 -9.40 -20.59
C ALA A 311 2.16 -8.76 -19.28
N ALA A 312 0.94 -8.24 -19.30
CA ALA A 312 0.31 -7.64 -18.14
C ALA A 312 -0.17 -8.71 -17.13
N ALA A 313 -0.63 -9.88 -17.58
CA ALA A 313 -0.95 -11.02 -16.70
C ALA A 313 0.30 -11.61 -16.04
N ALA A 314 1.43 -11.65 -16.75
CA ALA A 314 2.72 -12.05 -16.19
C ALA A 314 3.24 -11.07 -15.12
N ALA A 315 2.84 -9.79 -15.14
CA ALA A 315 3.22 -8.81 -14.12
C ALA A 315 2.54 -9.03 -12.76
N LEU A 316 1.33 -9.60 -12.75
CA LEU A 316 0.59 -9.93 -11.53
C LEU A 316 0.93 -11.33 -10.99
N ASP A 317 1.46 -12.24 -11.82
CA ASP A 317 1.95 -13.53 -11.34
C ASP A 317 3.32 -13.35 -10.66
N PRO A 318 3.41 -13.51 -9.32
CA PRO A 318 4.67 -13.37 -8.60
C PRO A 318 5.76 -14.32 -9.10
N LEU A 319 5.40 -15.52 -9.59
CA LEU A 319 6.37 -16.48 -10.13
C LEU A 319 6.92 -16.03 -11.47
N ALA A 320 6.10 -15.42 -12.33
CA ALA A 320 6.56 -14.85 -13.58
C ALA A 320 7.51 -13.68 -13.34
N VAL A 321 7.22 -12.82 -12.38
CA VAL A 321 8.15 -11.76 -11.95
C VAL A 321 9.46 -12.37 -11.46
N GLN A 322 9.45 -13.32 -10.52
CA GLN A 322 10.70 -13.94 -10.04
C GLN A 322 11.53 -14.57 -11.18
N ARG A 323 10.88 -15.27 -12.12
CA ARG A 323 11.54 -15.88 -13.27
C ARG A 323 12.19 -14.84 -14.18
N ALA A 324 11.51 -13.73 -14.47
CA ALA A 324 12.05 -12.65 -15.31
C ALA A 324 13.33 -12.03 -14.74
N PHE A 325 13.42 -11.90 -13.41
CA PHE A 325 14.62 -11.40 -12.73
C PHE A 325 15.67 -12.49 -12.46
N GLY A 326 15.28 -13.77 -12.44
CA GLY A 326 16.18 -14.90 -12.25
C GLY A 326 16.95 -15.31 -13.51
N THR A 327 16.36 -15.11 -14.70
CA THR A 327 17.04 -15.32 -15.99
C THR A 327 17.90 -14.14 -16.42
N ALA A 328 17.66 -12.95 -15.85
CA ALA A 328 18.56 -11.82 -15.99
C ALA A 328 19.84 -12.09 -15.19
N GLN A 329 20.86 -12.66 -15.83
CA GLN A 329 22.23 -12.57 -15.32
C GLN A 329 22.48 -11.10 -14.95
N PRO A 330 23.15 -10.80 -13.82
CA PRO A 330 23.58 -9.43 -13.58
C PRO A 330 24.42 -9.05 -14.79
N ALA A 331 23.93 -8.07 -15.57
CA ALA A 331 24.70 -7.52 -16.65
C ALA A 331 26.06 -7.20 -16.03
N LYS A 332 27.11 -7.90 -16.51
CA LYS A 332 28.49 -7.53 -16.18
C LYS A 332 28.53 -6.03 -16.40
N ALA A 333 28.87 -5.30 -15.36
CA ALA A 333 29.14 -3.88 -15.48
C ALA A 333 30.29 -3.75 -16.47
N GLU A 334 29.97 -3.59 -17.75
CA GLU A 334 30.90 -3.06 -18.71
C GLU A 334 31.30 -1.68 -18.17
N PRO A 335 32.61 -1.38 -18.18
CA PRO A 335 33.07 -0.09 -17.72
C PRO A 335 32.32 0.97 -18.52
N VAL A 336 31.68 1.89 -17.80
CA VAL A 336 31.00 3.04 -18.36
C VAL A 336 32.03 3.81 -19.18
N ALA A 337 32.10 3.53 -20.47
CA ALA A 337 32.64 4.46 -21.44
C ALA A 337 31.84 5.74 -21.24
N GLN A 338 32.56 6.84 -21.02
CA GLN A 338 32.01 8.17 -20.82
C GLN A 338 30.86 8.40 -21.78
N ALA A 339 29.64 8.40 -21.24
CA ALA A 339 28.45 8.74 -21.99
C ALA A 339 28.57 10.22 -22.35
N THR A 340 29.11 10.50 -23.53
CA THR A 340 28.73 11.70 -24.27
C THR A 340 27.22 11.73 -24.32
N SER A 341 26.64 12.78 -23.74
CA SER A 341 25.19 13.00 -23.69
C SER A 341 24.57 12.65 -25.04
N PRO A 342 23.51 11.83 -25.10
CA PRO A 342 22.80 11.65 -26.36
C PRO A 342 22.19 13.01 -26.71
N THR A 343 22.75 13.66 -27.74
CA THR A 343 22.08 14.75 -28.43
C THR A 343 20.75 14.20 -28.91
N MET A 344 19.66 14.62 -28.26
CA MET A 344 18.32 14.35 -28.79
C MET A 344 18.29 14.84 -30.24
N PRO A 345 17.78 14.06 -31.20
CA PRO A 345 17.46 14.63 -32.50
C PRO A 345 16.43 15.73 -32.24
N ILE A 346 16.80 16.96 -32.58
CA ILE A 346 15.87 18.08 -32.65
C ILE A 346 14.77 17.61 -33.61
N GLN A 347 13.60 17.29 -33.08
CA GLN A 347 12.46 17.00 -33.93
C GLN A 347 12.16 18.29 -34.71
N PRO A 348 12.04 18.24 -36.04
CA PRO A 348 11.66 19.43 -36.80
C PRO A 348 10.31 19.91 -36.28
N SER A 349 10.19 21.22 -36.03
CA SER A 349 8.93 21.85 -35.66
C SER A 349 7.80 21.39 -36.61
N PRO A 350 6.59 21.14 -36.11
CA PRO A 350 5.48 20.70 -36.96
C PRO A 350 5.29 21.69 -38.12
N ALA A 351 5.25 21.19 -39.35
CA ALA A 351 5.00 22.01 -40.52
C ALA A 351 3.58 22.61 -40.40
N TYR A 352 3.51 23.93 -40.20
CA TYR A 352 2.24 24.65 -40.18
C TYR A 352 1.52 24.55 -41.53
N SER A 353 0.18 24.62 -41.52
CA SER A 353 -0.57 24.81 -42.76
C SER A 353 -0.17 26.14 -43.43
N SER A 354 -0.34 26.23 -44.75
CA SER A 354 0.02 27.42 -45.53
C SER A 354 -0.68 28.69 -45.01
N GLU A 355 -1.90 28.59 -44.49
CA GLU A 355 -2.59 29.74 -43.86
C GLU A 355 -1.91 30.20 -42.57
N VAL A 356 -1.41 29.29 -41.75
CA VAL A 356 -0.74 29.63 -40.48
C VAL A 356 0.66 30.19 -40.74
N GLN A 357 1.36 29.68 -41.76
CA GLN A 357 2.61 30.26 -42.24
C GLN A 357 2.43 31.69 -42.76
N GLN A 358 1.38 31.95 -43.56
CA GLN A 358 1.07 33.30 -44.03
C GLN A 358 0.72 34.27 -42.89
N ARG A 359 0.18 33.77 -41.78
CA ARG A 359 -0.15 34.56 -40.59
C ARG A 359 1.02 34.76 -39.61
N GLY A 360 2.22 34.28 -39.94
CA GLY A 360 3.43 34.51 -39.16
C GLY A 360 3.99 33.29 -38.40
N GLY A 361 3.36 32.11 -38.50
CA GLY A 361 3.89 30.86 -37.95
C GLY A 361 4.32 30.97 -36.48
N ASP A 362 5.58 30.63 -36.20
CA ASP A 362 6.19 30.66 -34.86
C ASP A 362 6.19 32.05 -34.20
N SER A 363 6.12 33.13 -34.98
CA SER A 363 6.12 34.49 -34.43
C SER A 363 4.82 34.85 -33.72
N LEU A 364 3.74 34.10 -33.94
CA LEU A 364 2.47 34.26 -33.23
C LEU A 364 2.54 33.73 -31.79
N TYR A 365 3.41 32.75 -31.53
CA TYR A 365 3.47 32.03 -30.26
C TYR A 365 4.75 32.34 -29.45
N THR A 366 5.71 33.06 -30.05
CA THR A 366 6.88 33.58 -29.34
C THR A 366 6.55 34.93 -28.72
N ALA A 367 6.54 35.00 -27.39
CA ALA A 367 6.32 36.23 -26.64
C ALA A 367 7.46 37.24 -26.94
N ARG A 368 7.17 38.28 -27.72
CA ARG A 368 8.16 39.33 -28.10
C ARG A 368 8.22 40.54 -27.18
N ASN A 369 7.52 40.54 -26.05
CA ASN A 369 7.49 41.69 -25.13
C ASN A 369 8.18 41.37 -23.81
N LEU A 370 9.50 41.32 -23.87
CA LEU A 370 10.37 41.45 -22.71
C LEU A 370 10.69 42.93 -22.48
N PRO A 371 11.07 43.34 -21.25
CA PRO A 371 11.22 44.75 -20.89
C PRO A 371 12.28 45.43 -21.76
N GLY A 372 11.89 46.47 -22.50
CA GLY A 372 12.76 47.25 -23.39
C GLY A 372 12.27 47.39 -24.84
N SER A 373 11.20 46.68 -25.26
CA SER A 373 10.62 46.84 -26.59
C SER A 373 9.69 48.06 -26.69
N GLN A 374 9.83 48.83 -27.77
CA GLN A 374 8.94 49.96 -28.07
C GLN A 374 7.54 49.45 -28.45
N GLY A 375 6.50 50.04 -27.87
CA GLY A 375 5.09 49.67 -28.13
C GLY A 375 4.27 49.28 -26.90
N ILE A 376 4.84 49.37 -25.68
CA ILE A 376 4.10 49.13 -24.44
C ILE A 376 3.18 50.32 -24.15
N LYS A 377 1.88 50.08 -23.98
CA LYS A 377 0.93 51.11 -23.51
C LYS A 377 1.40 51.64 -22.16
N ALA A 378 1.34 52.95 -21.95
CA ALA A 378 1.89 53.62 -20.76
C ALA A 378 1.42 53.00 -19.43
N GLU A 379 0.18 52.49 -19.39
CA GLU A 379 -0.43 51.82 -18.23
C GLU A 379 0.27 50.50 -17.82
N TYR A 380 0.95 49.80 -18.74
CA TYR A 380 1.65 48.54 -18.46
C TYR A 380 3.17 48.66 -18.43
N ALA A 381 3.74 49.85 -18.61
CA ALA A 381 5.19 50.05 -18.59
C ALA A 381 5.82 49.69 -17.22
N ASN A 382 5.04 49.67 -16.15
CA ASN A 382 5.51 49.46 -14.78
C ASN A 382 5.10 48.11 -14.17
N SER A 383 4.42 47.22 -14.90
CA SER A 383 3.83 45.98 -14.35
C SER A 383 4.85 44.91 -13.89
N GLY A 384 6.15 45.12 -14.11
CA GLY A 384 7.23 44.21 -13.70
C GLY A 384 8.20 44.76 -12.65
N ARG A 385 8.01 45.98 -12.13
CA ARG A 385 8.96 46.59 -11.18
C ARG A 385 9.04 45.86 -9.83
N TRP A 386 7.99 45.16 -9.42
CA TRP A 386 7.97 44.40 -8.16
C TRP A 386 9.00 43.26 -8.11
N ILE A 387 9.46 42.76 -9.26
CA ILE A 387 10.49 41.69 -9.35
C ILE A 387 11.89 42.25 -9.11
N THR A 388 12.14 43.51 -9.46
CA THR A 388 13.47 44.14 -9.36
C THR A 388 13.62 45.01 -8.11
N GLN A 389 12.51 45.48 -7.52
CA GLN A 389 12.48 46.19 -6.25
C GLN A 389 11.28 45.70 -5.43
N PRO A 390 11.43 44.64 -4.62
CA PRO A 390 10.43 44.35 -3.59
C PRO A 390 10.44 45.53 -2.61
N ALA A 391 9.33 46.27 -2.51
CA ALA A 391 9.20 47.36 -1.55
C ALA A 391 9.37 46.80 -0.12
N ASN A 392 10.22 47.43 0.67
CA ASN A 392 10.40 47.16 2.10
C ASN A 392 9.17 47.53 2.93
#